data_AF-A0A6V7L1A2-F1
#
_entry.id   AF-A0A6V7L1A2-F1
#
_cell.length_a   1.000
_cell.length_b   1.000
_cell.length_c   1.000
_cell.angle_alpha   90.00
_cell.angle_beta   90.00
_cell.angle_gamma   90.00
#
_symmetry.space_group_name_H-M   'P 1'
#
loop_
_entity.id
_entity.type
_entity.pdbx_description
1 polymer ?
#
loop_
_entity_poly.entity_id
_entity_poly.type
_entity_poly.pdbx_seq_one_letter_code
_entity_poly.pdbx_strand_id
1 'polypeptide(L)' 'KPLIVKIMTKDDKVSANKKSIIECRTWGSKPPAIITWWKDNKEITVSVRH' A
#
# COMPACT_ATOMS: atom_id res chain seq x y z
N LYS A 1 10.91 9.10 -8.97
CA LYS A 1 10.16 9.48 -7.74
C LYS A 1 8.75 9.89 -8.17
N PRO A 2 7.68 9.30 -7.62
CA PRO A 2 6.31 9.70 -7.93
C PRO A 2 6.06 11.14 -7.46
N LEU A 3 5.23 11.87 -8.20
CA LEU A 3 4.81 13.22 -7.81
C LEU A 3 3.85 13.17 -6.63
N ILE A 4 3.01 12.13 -6.58
CA ILE A 4 1.93 11.98 -5.61
C ILE A 4 1.95 10.56 -5.06
N VAL A 5 1.80 10.43 -3.74
CA VAL A 5 1.61 9.17 -3.02
C VAL A 5 0.43 9.34 -2.07
N LYS A 6 -0.53 8.40 -2.09
CA LYS A 6 -1.66 8.38 -1.17
C LYS A 6 -1.87 6.97 -0.63
N ILE A 7 -1.99 6.86 0.69
CA ILE A 7 -2.49 5.67 1.37
C ILE A 7 -3.99 5.86 1.58
N MET A 8 -4.76 4.91 1.08
CA MET A 8 -6.22 4.90 1.21
C MET A 8 -6.63 3.68 2.02
N THR A 9 -7.64 3.87 2.86
CA THR A 9 -8.26 2.80 3.64
C THR A 9 -9.74 2.80 3.32
N LYS A 10 -10.36 1.62 3.30
CA LYS A 10 -11.80 1.53 3.06
C LYS A 10 -12.61 2.12 4.21
N ASP A 11 -12.10 1.96 5.43
CA ASP A 11 -12.70 2.47 6.66
C ASP A 11 -11.81 3.56 7.26
N ASP A 12 -12.40 4.63 7.79
CA ASP A 12 -11.67 5.72 8.44
C ASP A 12 -10.85 5.27 9.67
N LYS A 13 -11.17 4.09 10.21
CA LYS A 13 -10.53 3.52 11.39
C LYS A 13 -10.28 2.03 11.18
N VAL A 14 -9.10 1.60 11.58
CA VAL A 14 -8.72 0.18 11.61
C VAL A 14 -9.09 -0.38 12.98
N SER A 15 -9.82 -1.50 12.99
CA SER A 15 -10.20 -2.21 14.22
C SER A 15 -9.33 -3.43 14.47
N ALA A 16 -8.95 -3.67 15.73
CA ALA A 16 -8.25 -4.89 16.11
C ALA A 16 -9.06 -6.15 15.73
N ASN A 17 -8.34 -7.22 15.34
CA ASN A 17 -8.91 -8.50 14.94
C ASN A 17 -9.86 -8.46 13.72
N LYS A 18 -9.93 -7.34 12.98
CA LYS A 18 -10.66 -7.23 11.71
C LYS A 18 -9.70 -7.10 10.54
N LYS A 19 -10.01 -7.81 9.45
CA LYS A 19 -9.30 -7.63 8.17
C LYS A 19 -9.68 -6.27 7.60
N SER A 20 -8.68 -5.48 7.24
CA SER A 20 -8.85 -4.18 6.61
C SER A 20 -8.10 -4.16 5.28
N ILE A 21 -8.68 -3.52 4.28
CA ILE A 21 -8.06 -3.33 2.97
C ILE A 21 -7.38 -1.97 2.97
N ILE A 22 -6.09 -1.96 2.66
CA ILE A 22 -5.27 -0.76 2.52
C ILE A 22 -4.74 -0.73 1.09
N GLU A 23 -4.95 0.40 0.41
CA GLU A 23 -4.47 0.64 -0.95
C GLU A 23 -3.42 1.75 -0.94
N CYS A 24 -2.36 1.58 -1.73
CA CYS A 24 -1.38 2.63 -2.00
C CYS A 24 -1.47 3.00 -3.48
N ARG A 25 -1.71 4.28 -3.75
CA ARG A 25 -1.82 4.80 -5.11
C ARG A 25 -0.78 5.89 -5.35
N THR A 26 -0.10 5.78 -6.49
CA THR A 26 0.95 6.72 -6.89
C THR A 26 0.68 7.26 -8.29
N TRP A 27 1.12 8.49 -8.56
CA TRP A 27 0.96 9.14 -9.86
C TRP A 27 2.20 9.94 -10.24
N GLY A 28 2.39 10.13 -11.55
CA GLY A 28 3.46 10.98 -12.09
C GLY A 28 4.86 10.38 -11.94
N SER A 29 4.99 9.06 -11.74
CA SER A 29 6.31 8.41 -11.70
C SER A 29 6.76 8.05 -13.11
N LYS A 30 7.99 8.47 -13.46
CA LYS A 30 8.73 7.99 -14.62
C LYS A 30 10.18 7.73 -14.19
N PRO A 31 10.68 6.49 -14.19
CA PRO A 31 9.99 5.21 -14.52
C PRO A 31 8.86 4.85 -13.53
N PRO A 32 8.04 3.80 -13.81
CA PRO A 32 6.98 3.34 -12.91
C PRO A 32 7.47 3.15 -11.46
N ALA A 33 6.64 3.51 -10.49
CA ALA A 33 7.00 3.36 -9.08
C ALA A 33 6.88 1.90 -8.64
N ILE A 34 7.84 1.42 -7.85
CA ILE A 34 7.77 0.14 -7.14
C ILE A 34 7.17 0.42 -5.77
N ILE A 35 6.11 -0.30 -5.41
CA ILE A 35 5.42 -0.16 -4.13
C ILE A 35 5.72 -1.41 -3.29
N THR A 36 6.28 -1.21 -2.09
CA THR A 36 6.52 -2.27 -1.12
C THR A 36 5.77 -1.99 0.17
N TRP A 37 5.29 -3.04 0.84
CA TRP A 37 4.55 -2.95 2.10
C TRP A 37 5.39 -3.52 3.22
N TRP A 38 5.42 -2.83 4.36
CA TRP A 38 6.21 -3.23 5.52
C TRP A 38 5.33 -3.13 6.77
N LYS A 39 5.48 -4.10 7.67
CA LYS A 39 4.86 -4.11 8.99
C LYS A 39 5.81 -4.75 9.98
N ASP A 40 6.01 -4.12 11.14
CA ASP A 40 6.88 -4.63 12.21
C ASP A 40 8.29 -4.99 11.69
N ASN A 41 8.87 -4.09 10.89
CA ASN A 41 10.17 -4.25 10.21
C ASN A 41 10.27 -5.46 9.26
N LYS A 42 9.15 -6.08 8.91
CA LYS A 42 9.06 -7.19 7.97
C LYS A 42 8.35 -6.76 6.69
N GLU A 43 8.98 -7.04 5.56
CA GLU A 43 8.35 -6.85 4.25
C GLU A 43 7.18 -7.84 4.09
N ILE A 44 6.04 -7.31 3.65
CA ILE A 44 4.85 -8.07 3.27
C ILE A 44 4.99 -8.38 1.78
N THR A 45 5.53 -9.55 1.46
CA THR A 45 5.53 -10.06 0.09
C THR A 45 4.13 -10.51 -0.27
N VAL A 46 3.38 -9.68 -1.00
CA VAL A 46 2.13 -10.12 -1.61
C VAL A 46 2.45 -11.04 -2.78
N SER A 47 1.85 -12.22 -2.82
CA SER A 47 1.82 -13.01 -4.06
C SER A 47 0.94 -12.24 -5.04
N VAL A 48 1.57 -11.57 -5.99
CA VAL A 48 0.88 -10.94 -7.11
C VAL A 48 0.24 -12.07 -7.91
N ARG A 49 -1.08 -12.25 -7.76
CA ARG A 49 -1.83 -13.09 -8.69
C ARG A 49 -1.85 -12.32 -10.01
N HIS A 50 -1.21 -12.92 -11.02
CA HIS A 50 -1.17 -12.44 -12.40
C HIS A 50 -2.54 -12.54 -13.04
#